data_AF-A0A2M6GMN2-F1
#
_entry.id   AF-A0A2M6GMN2-F1
#
_cell.length_a   1.000
_cell.length_b   1.000
_cell.length_c   1.000
_cell.angle_alpha   90.00
_cell.angle_beta   90.00
_cell.angle_gamma   90.00
#
_symmetry.space_group_name_H-M   'P 1'
#
loop_
_entity.id
_entity.type
_entity.pdbx_description
1 polymer ?
#
loop_
_entity_poly.entity_id
_entity_poly.type
_entity_poly.pdbx_seq_one_letter_code
_entity_poly.pdbx_strand_id
1 'polypeptide(L)' 'MGTPYCIAVDYETLENDTVTIRDRDSREQQRVPVTELRRIIGDAVSFKRIFEKL' A
#
# COMPACT_ATOMS: atom_id res chain seq x y z
N MET A 1 -8.31 -10.51 12.72
CA MET A 1 -8.34 -9.33 11.85
C MET A 1 -6.95 -8.72 11.84
N GLY A 2 -6.19 -8.89 10.75
CA GLY A 2 -4.74 -8.69 10.74
C GLY A 2 -4.20 -8.17 9.40
N THR A 3 -5.02 -7.53 8.58
CA THR A 3 -4.58 -6.94 7.31
C THR A 3 -3.58 -5.81 7.60
N PRO A 4 -2.32 -5.91 7.14
CA PRO A 4 -1.28 -4.92 7.45
C PRO A 4 -1.45 -3.63 6.65
N TYR A 5 -2.02 -3.72 5.45
CA TYR A 5 -2.23 -2.59 4.55
C TYR A 5 -3.69 -2.47 4.13
N CYS A 6 -4.20 -1.23 4.09
CA CYS A 6 -5.50 -0.89 3.53
C CYS A 6 -5.32 0.07 2.35
N ILE A 7 -6.18 -0.02 1.34
CA ILE A 7 -6.18 0.86 0.16
C ILE A 7 -7.50 1.62 0.13
N ALA A 8 -7.43 2.95 0.08
CA ALA A 8 -8.58 3.83 -0.11
C ALA A 8 -8.66 4.30 -1.56
N VAL A 9 -9.86 4.16 -2.13
CA VAL A 9 -10.23 4.63 -3.46
C VAL A 9 -11.30 5.69 -3.27
N ASP A 10 -11.02 6.92 -3.69
CA ASP A 10 -11.88 8.08 -3.50
C ASP A 10 -12.02 8.87 -4.80
N TYR A 11 -12.67 10.04 -4.76
CA TYR A 11 -12.88 10.89 -5.94
C TYR A 11 -11.56 11.32 -6.60
N GLU A 12 -10.50 11.48 -5.80
CA GLU A 12 -9.17 11.84 -6.33
C GLU A 12 -8.55 10.68 -7.12
N THR A 13 -8.94 9.43 -6.85
CA THR A 13 -8.61 8.28 -7.71
C THR A 13 -9.21 8.42 -9.10
N LEU A 14 -10.46 8.87 -9.20
CA LEU A 14 -11.15 9.00 -10.48
C LEU A 14 -10.52 10.10 -11.36
N GLU A 15 -10.03 11.17 -10.73
CA GLU A 15 -9.48 12.33 -11.44
C GLU A 15 -8.00 12.15 -11.80
N ASN A 16 -7.21 11.52 -10.92
CA ASN A 16 -5.75 11.53 -11.00
C ASN A 16 -5.09 10.14 -11.08
N ASP A 17 -5.88 9.05 -11.16
CA ASP A 17 -5.37 7.67 -11.17
C ASP A 17 -4.42 7.37 -9.99
N THR A 18 -4.73 7.90 -8.82
CA THR A 18 -3.97 7.69 -7.57
C THR A 18 -4.82 7.03 -6.49
N VAL A 19 -4.21 6.26 -5.60
CA VAL A 19 -4.86 5.64 -4.45
C VAL A 19 -4.09 5.92 -3.17
N THR A 20 -4.76 5.87 -2.03
CA THR A 20 -4.11 6.04 -0.73
C THR A 20 -3.87 4.69 -0.07
N ILE A 21 -2.60 4.37 0.22
CA ILE A 21 -2.21 3.19 1.00
C ILE A 21 -2.06 3.62 2.46
N ARG A 22 -2.67 2.86 3.37
CA ARG A 22 -2.55 3.04 4.82
C ARG A 22 -1.88 1.83 5.45
N ASP A 23 -0.80 2.07 6.18
CA ASP A 23 -0.14 1.06 7.01
C ASP A 23 -0.80 1.00 8.39
N ARG A 24 -1.14 -0.20 8.86
CA ARG A 24 -1.80 -0.41 10.15
C ARG A 24 -0.87 -0.11 11.31
N ASP A 25 0.39 -0.55 11.23
CA ASP A 25 1.31 -0.57 12.36
C ASP A 25 1.96 0.81 12.55
N SER A 26 2.41 1.43 11.44
CA SER A 26 2.98 2.79 11.51
C SER A 26 1.91 3.89 11.56
N ARG A 27 0.66 3.58 11.17
CA ARG A 27 -0.44 4.55 10.97
C ARG A 27 -0.19 5.59 9.87
N GLU A 28 0.84 5.38 9.04
CA GLU A 28 1.15 6.27 7.93
C GLU A 28 0.17 6.08 6.77
N GLN A 29 -0.02 7.16 6.01
CA GLN A 29 -0.85 7.19 4.81
C GLN A 29 -0.05 7.85 3.68
N GLN A 30 -0.04 7.20 2.52
CA GLN A 30 0.67 7.68 1.34
C GLN A 30 -0.24 7.57 0.12
N ARG A 31 -0.35 8.65 -0.66
CA ARG A 31 -1.03 8.63 -1.95
C ARG A 31 -0.02 8.28 -3.04
N VAL A 32 -0.34 7.27 -3.83
CA VAL A 32 0.54 6.73 -4.87
C VAL A 32 -0.23 6.52 -6.17
N PRO A 33 0.44 6.58 -7.34
CA PRO A 33 -0.18 6.18 -8.60
C PRO A 33 -0.65 4.73 -8.56
N VAL A 34 -1.79 4.44 -9.18
CA VAL A 34 -2.33 3.06 -9.29
C VAL A 34 -1.33 2.11 -9.95
N THR A 35 -0.51 2.62 -10.88
CA THR A 35 0.56 1.86 -11.54
C THR A 35 1.63 1.34 -10.58
N GLU A 36 1.89 2.05 -9.48
CA GLU A 36 2.87 1.67 -8.47
C GLU A 36 2.30 0.75 -7.38
N LEU A 37 0.98 0.78 -7.17
CA LEU A 37 0.29 0.07 -6.10
C LEU A 37 0.69 -1.41 -6.01
N ARG A 38 0.68 -2.12 -7.15
CA ARG A 38 0.98 -3.56 -7.21
C ARG A 38 2.40 -3.85 -6.74
N ARG A 39 3.37 -3.02 -7.14
CA ARG A 39 4.77 -3.17 -6.76
C ARG A 39 4.93 -2.93 -5.26
N ILE A 40 4.37 -1.83 -4.76
CA ILE A 40 4.50 -1.42 -3.35
C ILE A 40 3.92 -2.50 -2.42
N ILE A 41 2.68 -2.92 -2.65
CA ILE A 41 2.03 -3.93 -1.81
C ILE A 41 2.73 -5.28 -1.95
N GLY A 42 3.07 -5.70 -3.18
CA GLY A 42 3.78 -6.95 -3.42
C GLY A 42 5.12 -7.02 -2.70
N ASP A 43 5.87 -5.92 -2.70
CA ASP A 43 7.13 -5.80 -1.99
C ASP A 43 6.94 -5.82 -0.47
N ALA A 44 5.91 -5.14 0.04
CA ALA A 44 5.64 -5.01 1.46
C ALA A 44 5.15 -6.31 2.12
N VAL A 45 4.38 -7.14 1.38
CA VAL A 45 3.84 -8.41 1.89
C VAL A 45 4.68 -9.63 1.49
N SER A 46 5.76 -9.45 0.73
CA SER A 46 6.60 -10.55 0.27
C SER A 46 7.34 -11.20 1.45
N PHE A 47 7.00 -12.46 1.73
CA PHE A 47 7.69 -13.27 2.73
C PHE A 47 9.21 -13.31 2.51
N LYS A 48 9.67 -13.42 1.25
CA LYS A 48 11.10 -13.41 0.93
C LYS A 48 11.79 -12.15 1.47
N ARG A 49 11.18 -10.97 1.28
CA ARG A 49 11.75 -9.70 1.75
C ARG A 49 11.63 -9.50 3.26
N ILE A 50 10.61 -10.07 3.89
CA ILE A 50 10.44 -10.04 5.35
C ILE A 50 11.56 -10.84 6.02
N PHE A 51 11.89 -12.02 5.49
CA PHE A 51 12.97 -12.87 6.02
C PHE A 51 14.37 -12.35 5.68
N GLU A 52 14.55 -11.59 4.60
CA GLU A 52 15.82 -10.90 4.30
C GLU A 52 16.18 -9.78 5.30
N LYS A 53 15.20 -9.29 6.07
CA LYS A 53 15.38 -8.21 7.07
C LYS A 53 15.54 -8.72 8.51
N LEU A 54 15.44 -10.04 8.71
CA LEU A 54 15.64 -10.72 10.01
C LEU A 54 17.09 -11.20 10.13
#